data_AF-A0A077ZGG2-F1
#
_entry.id   AF-A0A077ZGG2-F1
#
_cell.length_a   1.000
_cell.length_b   1.000
_cell.length_c   1.000
_cell.angle_alpha   90.00
_cell.angle_beta   90.00
_cell.angle_gamma   90.00
#
_symmetry.space_group_name_H-M   'P 1'
#
loop_
_entity.id
_entity.type
_entity.pdbx_description
1 polymer ?
#
loop_
_entity_poly.entity_id
_entity_poly.type
_entity_poly.pdbx_seq_one_letter_code
_entity_poly.pdbx_strand_id
1 'polypeptide(L)'
;MMGEGFGVQPTASEIYAPIEGTVTTIFQTKHAIGLTSQSGSEVLIHIGLDTVELDGAPFEVHVQEGQVVDENTLLVIADFDKIRHAGKAEVVLTLVTNGGESFDLLDKNQVKHGEQINS
;
A
#
# COMPACT_ATOMS: atom_id res chain seq x y z
N MET A 1 16.06 -7.94 -4.90
CA MET A 1 14.98 -7.42 -5.75
C MET A 1 13.70 -7.57 -4.94
N MET A 2 13.07 -6.46 -4.56
CA MET A 2 11.73 -6.46 -3.94
C MET A 2 10.75 -6.92 -5.03
N GLY A 3 9.78 -7.77 -4.68
CA GLY A 3 9.05 -8.63 -5.62
C GLY A 3 8.18 -7.90 -6.66
N GLU A 4 7.41 -8.68 -7.42
CA GLU A 4 6.54 -8.14 -8.47
C GLU A 4 5.38 -7.34 -7.88
N GLY A 5 4.97 -6.29 -8.57
CA GLY A 5 3.93 -5.40 -8.06
C GLY A 5 3.64 -4.25 -9.01
N PHE A 6 2.86 -3.29 -8.53
CA PHE A 6 2.41 -2.14 -9.30
C PHE A 6 2.51 -0.85 -8.50
N GLY A 7 2.64 0.27 -9.22
CA GLY A 7 2.55 1.61 -8.68
C GLY A 7 1.26 2.28 -9.10
N VAL A 8 0.56 2.88 -8.14
CA VAL A 8 -0.64 3.69 -8.35
C VAL A 8 -0.31 5.14 -8.02
N GLN A 9 -0.65 6.06 -8.93
CA GLN A 9 -0.66 7.48 -8.62
C GLN A 9 -1.98 7.81 -7.90
N PRO A 10 -1.95 8.12 -6.60
CA PRO A 10 -3.15 8.36 -5.83
C PRO A 10 -3.83 9.66 -6.27
N THR A 11 -5.16 9.63 -6.29
CA THR A 11 -6.02 10.82 -6.47
C THR A 11 -6.82 11.13 -5.20
N ALA A 12 -6.75 10.24 -4.21
CA ALA A 12 -7.38 10.34 -2.90
C ALA A 12 -6.33 10.07 -1.81
N SER A 13 -6.57 10.61 -0.62
CA SER A 13 -5.68 10.45 0.55
C SER A 13 -5.80 9.10 1.24
N GLU A 14 -6.93 8.41 1.06
CA GLU A 14 -7.27 7.17 1.75
C GLU A 14 -6.72 5.96 0.98
N ILE A 15 -6.01 5.09 1.70
CA ILE A 15 -5.43 3.85 1.19
C ILE A 15 -6.06 2.69 1.93
N TYR A 16 -6.72 1.83 1.17
CA TYR A 16 -7.41 0.64 1.66
C TYR A 16 -6.59 -0.62 1.41
N ALA A 17 -6.96 -1.73 2.07
CA ALA A 17 -6.30 -3.00 1.81
C ALA A 17 -6.58 -3.46 0.36
N PRO A 18 -5.56 -3.93 -0.38
CA PRO A 18 -5.74 -4.47 -1.72
C PRO A 18 -6.23 -5.92 -1.72
N ILE A 19 -6.19 -6.58 -0.56
CA ILE A 19 -6.51 -7.99 -0.37
C ILE A 19 -7.16 -8.22 0.99
N GLU A 20 -7.91 -9.31 1.12
CA GLU A 20 -8.27 -9.87 2.42
C GLU A 20 -7.06 -10.57 3.05
N GLY A 21 -6.74 -10.23 4.29
CA GLY A 21 -5.57 -10.75 4.97
C GLY A 21 -5.40 -10.25 6.40
N THR A 22 -4.21 -10.41 6.93
CA THR A 22 -3.82 -9.92 8.26
C THR A 22 -2.67 -8.94 8.14
N VAL A 23 -2.72 -7.83 8.88
CA VAL A 23 -1.62 -6.88 8.99
C VAL A 23 -0.47 -7.55 9.74
N THR A 24 0.63 -7.82 9.05
CA THR A 24 1.79 -8.50 9.63
C THR A 24 2.88 -7.55 10.08
N THR A 25 2.97 -6.36 9.49
CA THR A 25 3.98 -5.37 9.86
C THR A 25 3.46 -3.97 9.62
N ILE A 26 3.69 -3.07 10.58
CA ILE A 26 3.54 -1.62 10.38
C ILE A 26 4.91 -0.98 10.61
N PHE A 27 5.46 -0.33 9.59
CA PHE A 27 6.76 0.32 9.72
C PHE A 27 6.69 1.50 10.68
N GLN A 28 7.76 1.76 11.43
CA GLN A 28 7.80 2.84 12.45
C GLN A 28 7.46 4.21 11.88
N THR A 29 7.96 4.54 10.68
CA THR A 29 7.66 5.80 9.98
C THR A 29 6.37 5.73 9.17
N LYS A 30 5.57 4.66 9.32
CA LYS A 30 4.20 4.50 8.79
C LYS A 30 4.04 4.58 7.27
N HIS A 31 5.14 4.74 6.54
CA HIS A 31 5.17 4.79 5.08
C HIS A 31 4.89 3.44 4.42
N ALA A 32 4.96 2.34 5.16
CA ALA A 32 4.73 1.01 4.61
C ALA A 32 3.97 0.09 5.58
N ILE A 33 3.13 -0.77 5.01
CA ILE A 33 2.33 -1.77 5.71
C ILE A 33 2.49 -3.11 5.00
N GLY A 34 2.86 -4.14 5.77
CA GLY A 34 2.87 -5.53 5.35
C GLY A 34 1.55 -6.21 5.68
N LEU A 35 1.02 -6.94 4.71
CA LEU A 35 -0.17 -7.77 4.80
C LEU A 35 0.19 -9.19 4.41
N THR A 36 -0.47 -10.17 5.02
CA THR A 36 -0.41 -11.56 4.57
C THR A 36 -1.83 -12.03 4.27
N SER A 37 -2.07 -12.42 3.03
CA SER A 37 -3.34 -13.01 2.60
C SER A 37 -3.61 -14.35 3.30
N GLN A 38 -4.85 -14.81 3.26
CA GLN A 38 -5.20 -16.14 3.78
C GLN A 38 -4.48 -17.29 3.04
N SER A 39 -4.08 -17.10 1.78
CA SER A 39 -3.29 -18.06 1.00
C SER A 39 -1.80 -18.04 1.35
N GLY A 40 -1.37 -17.12 2.22
CA GLY A 40 0.03 -16.96 2.64
C GLY A 40 0.86 -16.03 1.76
N SER A 41 0.27 -15.41 0.74
CA SER A 41 0.93 -14.40 -0.10
C SER A 41 1.19 -13.13 0.72
N GLU A 42 2.44 -12.66 0.71
CA GLU A 42 2.87 -11.48 1.45
C GLU A 42 2.81 -10.24 0.54
N VAL A 43 2.04 -9.24 0.95
CA VAL A 43 1.85 -7.99 0.22
C VAL A 43 2.40 -6.83 1.04
N LEU A 44 3.29 -6.05 0.44
CA LEU A 44 3.83 -4.83 1.02
C LEU A 44 3.24 -3.62 0.28
N ILE A 45 2.55 -2.76 1.01
CA ILE A 45 2.10 -1.47 0.52
C ILE A 45 3.12 -0.43 0.98
N HIS A 46 3.70 0.31 0.04
CA HIS A 46 4.69 1.36 0.30
C HIS A 46 4.19 2.70 -0.28
N ILE A 47 4.08 3.72 0.55
CA ILE A 47 3.42 4.99 0.25
C ILE A 47 4.48 6.06 -0.02
N GLY A 48 4.60 6.46 -1.28
CA GLY A 48 5.58 7.40 -1.79
C GLY A 48 6.97 6.79 -2.00
N LEU A 49 7.91 7.60 -2.48
CA LEU A 49 9.33 7.25 -2.56
C LEU A 49 10.13 8.14 -1.62
N ASP A 50 11.06 7.55 -0.86
CA ASP A 50 11.89 8.22 0.15
C ASP A 50 11.08 8.97 1.23
N THR A 51 9.83 8.54 1.47
CA THR A 51 8.93 9.13 2.49
C THR A 51 9.25 8.68 3.91
N VAL A 52 10.14 7.69 4.07
CA VAL A 52 10.74 7.31 5.36
C VAL A 52 11.37 8.51 6.06
N GLU A 53 11.92 9.47 5.31
CA GLU A 53 12.55 10.69 5.82
C GLU A 53 11.55 11.70 6.41
N LEU A 54 10.24 11.47 6.22
CA LEU A 54 9.17 12.33 6.77
C LEU A 54 8.74 11.92 8.17
N ASP A 55 9.41 10.94 8.79
CA ASP A 55 9.24 10.51 10.19
C ASP A 55 7.77 10.22 10.57
N GLY A 56 6.97 9.71 9.64
CA GLY A 56 5.56 9.41 9.88
C GLY A 56 4.63 10.62 9.97
N ALA A 57 5.13 11.86 9.84
CA ALA A 57 4.32 13.08 9.91
C ALA A 57 3.17 13.19 8.88
N PRO A 58 3.28 12.64 7.64
CA PRO A 58 2.19 12.70 6.67
C PRO A 58 1.26 11.48 6.72
N PHE A 59 1.50 10.51 7.61
CA PHE A 59 0.81 9.23 7.60
C PHE A 59 0.01 8.99 8.88
N GLU A 60 -1.30 8.85 8.74
CA GLU A 60 -2.21 8.41 9.80
C GLU A 60 -2.62 6.96 9.56
N VAL A 61 -2.14 6.04 10.39
CA VAL A 61 -2.45 4.61 10.28
C VAL A 61 -3.71 4.30 11.09
N HIS A 62 -4.66 3.60 10.47
CA HIS A 62 -5.96 3.23 11.04
C HIS A 62 -6.06 1.74 11.43
N VAL A 63 -4.97 1.00 11.31
CA VAL A 63 -4.89 -0.43 11.65
C VAL A 63 -3.76 -0.74 12.63
N GLN A 64 -3.79 -1.95 13.18
CA GLN A 64 -2.76 -2.47 14.10
C GLN A 64 -2.23 -3.82 13.61
N GLU A 65 -1.00 -4.16 14.01
CA GLU A 65 -0.42 -5.48 13.71
C GLU A 65 -1.30 -6.60 14.31
N GLY A 66 -1.50 -7.67 13.54
CA GLY A 66 -2.41 -8.77 13.86
C GLY A 66 -3.89 -8.51 13.54
N GLN A 67 -4.26 -7.32 13.07
CA GLN A 67 -5.63 -7.03 12.63
C GLN A 67 -5.95 -7.74 11.31
N VAL A 68 -7.12 -8.38 11.24
CA VAL A 68 -7.69 -8.88 9.99
C VAL A 68 -8.31 -7.72 9.22
N VAL A 69 -7.99 -7.63 7.94
CA VAL A 69 -8.41 -6.54 7.04
C VAL A 69 -8.96 -7.13 5.74
N ASP A 70 -9.84 -6.38 5.11
CA ASP A 70 -10.42 -6.67 3.80
C ASP A 70 -10.30 -5.46 2.88
N GLU A 71 -10.78 -5.62 1.64
CA GLU A 71 -10.79 -4.57 0.62
C GLU A 71 -11.56 -3.29 1.00
N ASN A 72 -12.39 -3.33 2.06
CA ASN A 72 -13.12 -2.17 2.58
C ASN A 72 -12.44 -1.53 3.80
N THR A 73 -11.33 -2.10 4.26
CA THR A 73 -10.63 -1.64 5.46
C THR A 73 -9.64 -0.52 5.13
N LEU A 74 -9.86 0.64 5.74
CA LEU A 74 -8.94 1.78 5.65
C LEU A 74 -7.64 1.45 6.41
N LEU A 75 -6.51 1.51 5.71
CA LEU A 75 -5.19 1.24 6.29
C LEU A 75 -4.50 2.52 6.72
N VAL A 76 -4.39 3.48 5.80
CA VAL A 76 -3.65 4.73 5.98
C VAL A 76 -4.37 5.88 5.32
N ILE A 77 -4.39 7.02 5.99
CA ILE A 77 -4.63 8.33 5.35
C ILE A 77 -3.26 9.01 5.17
N ALA A 78 -2.93 9.32 3.92
CA ALA A 78 -1.69 9.98 3.54
C ALA A 78 -1.95 11.44 3.11
N ASP A 79 -1.18 12.35 3.70
CA ASP A 79 -1.14 13.76 3.35
C ASP A 79 -0.17 13.96 2.17
N PHE A 80 -0.68 13.75 0.95
CA PHE A 80 0.10 13.89 -0.28
C PHE A 80 0.60 15.32 -0.53
N ASP A 81 -0.06 16.33 0.03
CA ASP A 81 0.44 17.70 -0.04
C ASP A 81 1.73 17.84 0.75
N LYS A 82 1.82 17.29 1.97
CA LYS A 82 3.09 17.27 2.72
C LYS A 82 4.18 16.50 2.00
N ILE A 83 3.85 15.36 1.38
CA ILE A 83 4.79 14.55 0.59
C ILE A 83 5.33 15.38 -0.58
N ARG A 84 4.44 16.07 -1.32
CA ARG A 84 4.82 16.92 -2.46
C ARG A 84 5.66 18.13 -2.02
N HIS A 85 5.29 18.79 -0.93
CA HIS A 85 6.06 19.93 -0.38
C HIS A 85 7.47 19.52 0.07
N ALA A 86 7.65 18.27 0.52
CA ALA A 86 8.96 17.73 0.83
C ALA A 86 9.77 17.30 -0.40
N GLY A 87 9.24 17.49 -1.62
CA GLY A 87 9.90 17.10 -2.87
C GLY A 87 9.96 15.59 -3.10
N LYS A 88 9.05 14.83 -2.47
CA LYS A 88 8.98 13.37 -2.57
C LYS A 88 7.94 12.93 -3.59
N ALA A 89 8.13 11.75 -4.16
CA ALA A 89 7.15 11.17 -5.09
C ALA A 89 5.94 10.63 -4.32
N GLU A 90 4.76 10.85 -4.86
CA GLU A 90 3.46 10.50 -4.27
C GLU A 90 2.92 9.13 -4.72
N VAL A 91 3.74 8.29 -5.37
CA VAL A 91 3.33 6.97 -5.86
C VAL A 91 3.10 5.97 -4.72
N VAL A 92 1.99 5.24 -4.73
CA VAL A 92 1.74 4.12 -3.82
C VAL A 92 2.12 2.83 -4.54
N LEU A 93 3.08 2.09 -4.00
CA LEU A 93 3.52 0.80 -4.51
C LEU A 93 2.79 -0.31 -3.75
N THR A 94 2.30 -1.31 -4.47
CA THR A 94 1.82 -2.58 -3.90
C THR A 94 2.66 -3.69 -4.48
N LEU A 95 3.42 -4.38 -3.62
CA LEU A 95 4.44 -5.34 -3.98
C LEU A 95 4.10 -6.68 -3.34
N VAL A 96 4.21 -7.78 -4.08
CA VAL A 96 4.11 -9.13 -3.52
C VAL A 96 5.51 -9.66 -3.25
N THR A 97 5.83 -9.88 -1.97
CA THR A 97 7.21 -10.10 -1.53
C THR A 97 7.63 -11.56 -1.53
N ASN A 98 6.69 -12.51 -1.53
CA ASN A 98 6.99 -13.94 -1.47
C ASN A 98 6.89 -14.67 -2.82
N GLY A 99 7.45 -14.10 -3.90
CA GLY A 99 8.01 -14.80 -5.06
C GLY A 99 7.21 -15.93 -5.76
N GLY A 100 5.89 -16.06 -5.53
CA GLY A 100 5.11 -17.21 -6.00
C GLY A 100 3.97 -16.88 -6.96
N GLU A 101 3.53 -15.62 -7.01
CA GLU A 101 2.39 -15.20 -7.84
C GLU A 101 2.79 -13.99 -8.68
N SER A 102 2.91 -14.19 -9.99
CA SER A 102 2.97 -13.10 -10.96
C SER A 102 1.55 -12.61 -11.20
N PHE A 103 1.31 -11.32 -10.97
CA PHE A 103 0.04 -10.69 -11.27
C PHE A 103 0.11 -10.14 -12.70
N ASP A 104 -0.73 -10.65 -13.59
CA ASP A 104 -1.02 -9.98 -14.86
C ASP A 104 -1.82 -8.71 -14.55
N LEU A 105 -1.09 -7.62 -14.36
CA LEU A 105 -1.66 -6.31 -14.13
C LEU A 105 -2.41 -5.90 -15.39
N LEU A 106 -3.70 -5.67 -15.24
CA LEU A 106 -4.46 -4.99 -16.28
C LEU A 106 -3.89 -3.57 -16.38
N ASP A 107 -3.30 -3.23 -17.53
CA ASP A 107 -2.84 -1.88 -17.88
C ASP A 107 -4.04 -0.91 -17.85
N LYS A 108 -4.37 -0.42 -16.65
CA LYS A 108 -5.51 0.46 -16.39
C LYS A 108 -4.98 1.85 -16.08
N ASN A 109 -5.28 2.79 -16.98
CA ASN A 109 -4.91 4.21 -16.83
C ASN A 109 -5.50 4.86 -15.56
N GLN A 110 -6.65 4.37 -15.09
CA GLN A 110 -7.29 4.76 -13.84
C GLN A 110 -8.04 3.56 -13.26
N VAL A 111 -8.00 3.44 -11.93
CA VAL A 111 -8.71 2.41 -11.17
C VAL A 111 -9.45 3.09 -10.03
N LYS A 112 -10.68 2.65 -9.75
CA LYS A 112 -11.43 3.10 -8.57
C LYS A 112 -11.19 2.14 -7.40
N HIS A 113 -11.35 2.65 -6.19
CA HIS A 113 -11.42 1.81 -5.01
C HIS A 113 -12.48 0.71 -5.19
N GLY A 114 -12.11 -0.53 -4.87
CA GLY A 114 -12.93 -1.74 -5.05
C GLY A 114 -12.95 -2.32 -6.48
N GLU A 115 -12.15 -1.78 -7.41
CA GLU A 115 -12.08 -2.33 -8.77
C GLU A 115 -10.99 -3.41 -8.90
N GLN A 116 -11.35 -4.58 -9.43
CA GLN A 116 -10.39 -5.65 -9.70
C GLN A 116 -9.38 -5.23 -10.78
N ILE A 117 -8.09 -5.42 -10.48
CA ILE A 117 -6.95 -4.98 -11.31
C ILE A 117 -6.07 -6.14 -11.80
N ASN A 118 -6.38 -7.36 -11.40
CA ASN A 118 -5.78 -8.61 -11.87
C ASN A 118 -6.82 -9.51 -12.55
N SER A 119 -6.36 -10.38 -13.44
CA SER A 119 -7.20 -11.37 -14.15
C SER A 119 -7.27 -12.68 -13.39
#